data_AF-A0A9E1AQQ9-F1
#
_entry.id   AF-A0A9E1AQQ9-F1
#
_cell.length_a   1.000
_cell.length_b   1.000
_cell.length_c   1.000
_cell.angle_alpha   90.00
_cell.angle_beta   90.00
_cell.angle_gamma   90.00
#
_symmetry.space_group_name_H-M   'P 1'
#
loop_
_entity.id
_entity.type
_entity.pdbx_description
1 polymer ?
#
loop_
_entity_poly.entity_id
_entity_poly.type
_entity_poly.pdbx_seq_one_letter_code
_entity_poly.pdbx_strand_id
1 'polypeptide(L)'
;MYRDLLDFLRNEEFFIEAEAKPSRMRNFVNEYNATYDENLTFEDPGMIILQDDANKWGLELRLYVYNRPPENIYQLGFTHNDAYRDNFSFRLNDNDVVNFLFEQGYRIGFN
;
A
#
# COMPACT_ATOMS: atom_id res chain seq x y z
N MET A 1 -7.46 -15.94 -4.56
CA MET A 1 -8.11 -14.97 -5.46
C MET A 1 -7.11 -14.11 -6.23
N TYR A 2 -5.88 -13.87 -5.71
CA TYR A 2 -4.91 -12.97 -6.34
C TYR A 2 -3.62 -13.66 -6.81
N ARG A 3 -3.72 -14.89 -7.34
CA ARG A 3 -2.52 -15.65 -7.73
C ARG A 3 -1.71 -14.94 -8.82
N ASP A 4 -2.39 -14.44 -9.84
CA ASP A 4 -1.74 -13.73 -10.95
C ASP A 4 -1.06 -12.44 -10.47
N LEU A 5 -1.66 -11.74 -9.51
CA LEU A 5 -1.05 -10.57 -8.86
C LEU A 5 0.25 -10.96 -8.16
N LEU A 6 0.26 -12.03 -7.37
CA LEU A 6 1.48 -12.50 -6.70
C LEU A 6 2.57 -12.91 -7.69
N ASP A 7 2.20 -13.59 -8.78
CA ASP A 7 3.16 -14.02 -9.80
C ASP A 7 3.75 -12.82 -10.56
N PHE A 8 2.98 -11.75 -10.77
CA PHE A 8 3.47 -10.47 -11.28
C PHE A 8 4.42 -9.79 -10.28
N LEU A 9 3.99 -9.61 -9.03
CA LEU A 9 4.76 -8.91 -7.99
C LEU A 9 6.08 -9.61 -7.62
N ARG A 10 6.22 -10.93 -7.85
CA ARG A 10 7.51 -11.63 -7.65
C ARG A 10 8.62 -11.20 -8.61
N ASN A 11 8.25 -10.60 -9.74
CA ASN A 11 9.20 -10.19 -10.78
C ASN A 11 9.19 -8.66 -10.99
N GLU A 12 8.59 -7.93 -10.06
CA GLU A 12 8.36 -6.48 -10.13
C GLU A 12 8.82 -5.88 -8.80
N GLU A 13 9.56 -4.78 -8.83
CA GLU A 13 9.80 -3.98 -7.64
C GLU A 13 8.56 -3.14 -7.34
N PHE A 14 8.13 -3.09 -6.09
CA PHE A 14 6.91 -2.37 -5.75
C PHE A 14 6.97 -1.71 -4.38
N PHE A 15 6.02 -0.82 -4.14
CA PHE A 15 5.96 -0.07 -2.89
C PHE A 15 4.55 -0.09 -2.31
N ILE A 16 4.44 -0.30 -1.01
CA ILE A 16 3.18 -0.22 -0.28
C ILE A 16 3.19 0.99 0.64
N GLU A 17 2.10 1.76 0.60
CA GLU A 17 1.91 2.96 1.41
C GLU A 17 0.63 2.86 2.24
N ALA A 18 0.65 3.48 3.42
CA ALA A 18 -0.50 3.75 4.26
C ALA A 18 -0.70 5.26 4.39
N GLU A 19 -1.91 5.75 4.13
CA GLU A 19 -2.30 7.14 4.30
C GLU A 19 -3.50 7.28 5.24
N ALA A 20 -3.33 8.05 6.32
CA ALA A 20 -4.40 8.33 7.27
C ALA A 20 -4.11 9.57 8.13
N LYS A 21 -5.14 10.03 8.86
CA LYS A 21 -4.95 10.97 9.98
C LYS A 21 -4.17 10.33 11.13
N PRO A 22 -3.54 11.11 12.03
CA PRO A 22 -2.66 10.60 13.07
C PRO A 22 -3.35 9.60 14.02
N SER A 23 -4.61 9.86 14.40
CA SER A 23 -5.38 8.97 15.27
C SER A 23 -5.63 7.60 14.64
N ARG A 24 -6.01 7.57 13.36
CA ARG A 24 -6.22 6.34 12.59
C ARG A 24 -4.91 5.62 12.32
N MET A 25 -3.86 6.37 11.97
CA MET A 25 -2.55 5.78 11.73
C MET A 25 -1.98 5.11 12.98
N ARG A 26 -2.23 5.69 14.16
CA ARG A 26 -1.77 5.10 15.43
C ARG A 26 -2.38 3.73 15.66
N ASN A 27 -3.68 3.59 15.42
CA ASN A 27 -4.37 2.32 15.55
C ASN A 27 -3.84 1.31 14.54
N PHE A 28 -3.70 1.72 13.27
CA PHE A 28 -3.14 0.88 12.23
C PHE A 28 -1.74 0.37 12.58
N VAL A 29 -0.81 1.24 12.97
CA VAL A 29 0.57 0.87 13.32
C VAL A 29 0.59 -0.12 14.49
N ASN A 30 -0.21 0.12 15.54
CA ASN A 30 -0.27 -0.78 16.69
C ASN A 30 -0.77 -2.17 16.29
N GLU A 31 -1.85 -2.24 15.51
CA GLU A 31 -2.41 -3.50 15.03
C GLU A 31 -1.45 -4.21 14.08
N TYR A 32 -0.86 -3.47 13.14
CA TYR A 32 0.08 -3.98 12.16
C TYR A 32 1.33 -4.58 12.83
N ASN A 33 1.97 -3.85 13.75
CA ASN A 33 3.15 -4.32 14.47
C ASN A 33 2.84 -5.54 15.33
N ALA A 34 1.70 -5.54 16.03
CA ALA A 34 1.29 -6.69 16.83
C ALA A 34 0.96 -7.93 15.98
N THR A 35 0.38 -7.73 14.80
CA THR A 35 -0.05 -8.83 13.91
C THR A 35 1.13 -9.45 13.16
N TYR A 36 2.05 -8.62 12.70
CA TYR A 36 3.11 -9.03 11.77
C TYR A 36 4.51 -9.09 12.41
N ASP A 37 4.62 -8.84 13.71
CA ASP A 37 5.88 -8.76 14.48
C ASP A 37 6.86 -7.73 13.88
N GLU A 38 6.33 -6.57 13.54
CA GLU A 38 7.05 -5.46 12.92
C GLU A 38 7.27 -4.31 13.92
N ASN A 39 8.12 -3.35 13.56
CA ASN A 39 8.35 -2.13 14.36
C ASN A 39 8.15 -0.86 13.51
N LEU A 40 7.05 -0.81 12.77
CA LEU A 40 6.64 0.32 11.95
C LEU A 40 6.37 1.53 12.84
N THR A 41 6.81 2.70 12.39
CA THR A 41 6.67 4.00 13.04
C THR A 41 6.09 5.01 12.06
N PHE A 42 5.78 6.23 12.51
CA PHE A 42 5.21 7.26 11.63
C PHE A 42 6.24 7.89 10.70
N GLU A 43 7.54 7.65 10.95
CA GLU A 43 8.65 8.22 10.17
C GLU A 43 9.05 7.31 9.01
N ASP A 44 8.51 6.08 8.97
CA ASP A 44 8.86 5.13 7.93
C ASP A 44 8.42 5.59 6.54
N PRO A 45 9.20 5.31 5.49
CA PRO A 45 8.93 5.82 4.16
C PRO A 45 7.51 5.53 3.66
N GLY A 46 6.85 4.44 4.05
CA GLY A 46 5.50 4.11 3.60
C GLY A 46 4.36 4.83 4.32
N MET A 47 4.64 5.82 5.17
CA MET A 47 3.65 6.43 6.06
C MET A 47 3.33 7.86 5.64
N ILE A 48 2.10 8.07 5.17
CA ILE A 48 1.58 9.39 4.85
C ILE A 48 0.61 9.83 5.94
N ILE A 49 1.11 10.70 6.82
CA ILE A 49 0.31 11.27 7.91
C ILE A 49 -0.36 12.54 7.41
N LEU A 50 -1.69 12.51 7.33
CA LEU A 50 -2.47 13.69 7.02
C LEU A 50 -2.60 14.58 8.26
N GLN A 51 -2.77 15.87 8.01
CA GLN A 51 -3.26 16.85 8.99
C GLN A 51 -4.63 16.46 9.57
N ASP A 52 -4.86 16.83 10.84
CA ASP A 52 -6.08 16.45 11.58
C ASP A 52 -7.37 16.99 10.95
N ASP A 53 -7.30 18.14 10.28
CA ASP A 53 -8.42 18.80 9.61
C ASP A 53 -8.67 18.32 8.17
N ALA A 54 -7.86 17.38 7.66
CA ALA A 54 -8.05 16.83 6.32
C ALA A 54 -9.46 16.24 6.16
N ASN A 55 -10.08 16.39 4.99
CA ASN A 55 -11.37 15.76 4.71
C ASN A 55 -11.21 14.26 4.37
N LYS A 56 -10.75 13.47 5.35
CA LYS A 56 -10.54 12.02 5.24
C LYS A 56 -10.98 11.31 6.51
N TRP A 57 -11.62 10.15 6.34
CA TRP A 57 -12.27 9.41 7.42
C TRP A 57 -11.58 8.08 7.77
N GLY A 58 -10.94 7.44 6.77
CA GLY A 58 -10.36 6.11 6.89
C GLY A 58 -8.89 6.04 6.54
N LEU A 59 -8.30 4.87 6.83
CA LEU A 59 -7.01 4.44 6.32
C LEU A 59 -7.17 4.07 4.84
N GLU A 60 -6.25 4.54 4.01
CA GLU A 60 -6.13 4.10 2.62
C GLU A 60 -4.77 3.45 2.44
N LEU A 61 -4.78 2.24 1.90
CA LEU A 61 -3.59 1.50 1.53
C LEU A 61 -3.41 1.59 0.02
N ARG A 62 -2.17 1.77 -0.41
CA ARG A 62 -1.83 1.90 -1.82
C ARG A 62 -0.68 0.98 -2.19
N LEU A 63 -0.78 0.38 -3.36
CA LEU A 63 0.25 -0.42 -4.00
C LEU A 63 0.73 0.33 -5.24
N TYR A 64 2.04 0.54 -5.36
CA TYR A 64 2.68 1.22 -6.48
C TYR A 64 3.62 0.26 -7.21
N VAL A 65 3.59 0.27 -8.54
CA VAL A 65 4.40 -0.59 -9.42
C VAL A 65 5.01 0.24 -10.56
N TYR A 66 6.17 -0.17 -11.07
CA TYR A 66 6.85 0.55 -12.16
C TYR A 66 6.17 0.28 -13.49
N ASN A 67 5.95 -0.99 -13.78
CA ASN A 67 5.44 -1.42 -15.07
C ASN A 67 3.92 -1.55 -15.05
N ARG A 68 3.29 -1.30 -16.20
CA ARG A 68 1.85 -1.54 -16.34
C ARG A 68 1.57 -3.03 -16.10
N PRO A 69 0.72 -3.40 -15.14
CA PRO A 69 0.34 -4.79 -14.97
C PRO A 69 -0.34 -5.36 -16.23
N PRO A 70 -0.22 -6.67 -16.48
CA PRO A 70 -1.06 -7.39 -17.43
C PRO A 70 -2.56 -7.10 -17.23
N GLU A 71 -3.35 -7.14 -18.30
CA GLU A 71 -4.75 -6.67 -18.29
C GLU A 71 -5.63 -7.36 -17.22
N ASN A 72 -5.44 -8.66 -16.98
CA ASN A 72 -6.15 -9.40 -15.92
C ASN A 72 -5.84 -8.90 -14.50
N ILE A 73 -4.67 -8.28 -14.30
CA ILE A 73 -4.25 -7.70 -13.02
C ILE A 73 -4.61 -6.21 -12.99
N TYR A 74 -4.47 -5.51 -14.12
CA TYR A 74 -4.82 -4.10 -14.26
C TYR A 74 -6.28 -3.84 -13.88
N GLN A 75 -7.18 -4.75 -14.25
CA GLN A 75 -8.61 -4.71 -13.93
C GLN A 75 -8.94 -4.81 -12.43
N LEU A 76 -7.97 -5.11 -11.56
CA LEU A 76 -8.15 -4.99 -10.11
C LEU A 76 -8.33 -3.53 -9.65
N GLY A 77 -8.15 -2.56 -10.55
CA GLY A 77 -8.34 -1.13 -10.27
C GLY A 77 -7.05 -0.31 -10.36
N PHE A 78 -6.02 -0.82 -11.05
CA PHE A 78 -4.82 -0.05 -11.29
C PHE A 78 -5.12 1.16 -12.17
N THR A 79 -4.44 2.26 -11.85
CA THR A 79 -4.50 3.52 -12.58
C THR A 79 -3.08 4.05 -12.78
N HIS A 80 -2.91 4.95 -13.74
CA HIS A 80 -1.65 5.67 -13.87
C HIS A 80 -1.43 6.53 -12.62
N ASN A 81 -0.19 6.63 -12.19
CA ASN A 81 0.18 7.40 -11.02
C ASN A 81 0.87 8.70 -11.46
N ASP A 82 0.15 9.81 -11.33
CA ASP A 82 0.61 11.14 -11.76
C ASP A 82 1.18 12.00 -10.62
N ALA A 83 1.10 11.55 -9.36
CA ALA A 83 1.18 12.46 -8.22
C ALA A 83 2.11 12.03 -7.07
N TYR A 84 2.31 10.73 -6.84
CA TYR A 84 3.00 10.24 -5.64
C TYR A 84 4.05 9.23 -6.01
N ARG A 85 5.29 9.36 -5.53
CA ARG A 85 6.37 8.41 -5.84
C ARG A 85 6.68 8.34 -7.34
N ASP A 86 7.27 9.42 -7.87
CA ASP A 86 7.54 9.66 -9.30
C ASP A 86 8.22 8.50 -10.06
N ASN A 87 8.88 7.60 -9.34
CA ASN A 87 9.51 6.42 -9.92
C ASN A 87 8.51 5.31 -10.28
N PHE A 88 7.33 5.25 -9.65
CA PHE A 88 6.31 4.23 -9.91
C PHE A 88 5.21 4.77 -10.83
N SER A 89 5.01 4.13 -11.98
CA SER A 89 4.09 4.65 -13.01
C SER A 89 2.64 4.24 -12.79
N PHE A 90 2.36 3.24 -11.97
CA PHE A 90 1.00 2.75 -11.75
C PHE A 90 0.72 2.52 -10.28
N ARG A 91 -0.54 2.71 -9.87
CA ARG A 91 -1.00 2.44 -8.51
C ARG A 91 -2.37 1.80 -8.45
N LEU A 92 -2.60 1.08 -7.37
CA LEU A 92 -3.89 0.57 -6.93
C LEU A 92 -4.16 1.08 -5.52
N ASN A 93 -5.38 1.58 -5.27
CA ASN A 93 -5.81 2.04 -3.96
C ASN A 93 -6.94 1.11 -3.47
N ASP A 94 -6.57 -0.01 -2.86
CA ASP A 94 -7.52 -1.02 -2.40
C ASP A 94 -7.00 -1.69 -1.12
N ASN A 95 -7.71 -1.47 -0.02
CA ASN A 95 -7.33 -1.98 1.29
C ASN A 95 -7.39 -3.51 1.36
N ASP A 96 -8.35 -4.15 0.68
CA ASP A 96 -8.53 -5.60 0.75
C ASP A 96 -7.40 -6.30 -0.01
N VAL A 97 -7.01 -5.76 -1.16
CA VAL A 97 -5.86 -6.27 -1.91
C VAL A 97 -4.57 -6.10 -1.12
N VAL A 98 -4.33 -4.93 -0.53
CA VAL A 98 -3.08 -4.69 0.21
C VAL A 98 -3.02 -5.51 1.51
N ASN A 99 -4.13 -5.62 2.25
CA ASN A 99 -4.19 -6.49 3.44
C ASN A 99 -3.90 -7.95 3.08
N PHE A 100 -4.42 -8.44 1.96
CA PHE A 100 -4.07 -9.76 1.45
C PHE A 100 -2.56 -9.90 1.21
N LEU A 101 -1.89 -8.88 0.67
CA LEU A 101 -0.43 -8.91 0.46
C LEU A 101 0.34 -9.00 1.78
N PHE A 102 -0.14 -8.34 2.85
CA PHE A 102 0.46 -8.48 4.17
C PHE A 102 0.37 -9.91 4.71
N GLU A 103 -0.75 -10.60 4.49
CA GLU A 103 -0.90 -12.02 4.81
C GLU A 103 0.08 -12.92 4.02
N GLN A 104 0.52 -12.47 2.84
CA GLN A 104 1.51 -13.19 2.03
C GLN A 104 2.97 -12.85 2.40
N GLY A 105 3.20 -11.95 3.37
CA GLY A 105 4.53 -11.59 3.86
C GLY A 105 5.10 -10.29 3.31
N TYR A 106 4.38 -9.58 2.45
CA TYR A 106 4.78 -8.24 2.00
C TYR A 106 4.50 -7.18 3.06
N ARG A 107 5.18 -6.04 3.02
CA ARG A 107 5.16 -5.05 4.11
C ARG A 107 5.04 -3.61 3.59
N ILE A 108 4.64 -2.69 4.48
CA ILE A 108 4.70 -1.25 4.21
C ILE A 108 6.13 -0.87 3.81
N GLY A 109 6.26 -0.01 2.78
CA GLY A 109 7.54 0.38 2.21
C GLY A 109 7.87 -0.36 0.91
N PHE A 110 9.15 -0.44 0.60
CA PHE A 110 9.66 -1.08 -0.62
C PHE A 110 9.73 -2.59 -0.44
N ASN A 111 9.29 -3.34 -1.44
CA ASN A 111 9.26 -4.81 -1.47
C ASN A 111 9.96 -5.35 -2.74
#